data_AF-C0RBX1-F1
#
_entry.id   AF-C0RBX1-F1
#
_cell.length_a   1.000
_cell.length_b   1.000
_cell.length_c   1.000
_cell.angle_alpha   90.00
_cell.angle_beta   90.00
_cell.angle_gamma   90.00
#
_symmetry.space_group_name_H-M   'P 1'
#
loop_
_entity.id
_entity.type
_entity.pdbx_description
1 polymer ?
#
loop_
_entity_poly.entity_id
_entity_poly.type
_entity_poly.pdbx_seq_one_letter_code
_entity_poly.pdbx_strand_id
1 'polypeptide(L)'
;MKKNTLSAILMTLFLFISCNNSGGDSTSTKPVDESAKGPNLTEISKKITDSNTFVLAVKEVETLLLSIDELAKAIGKKIENNGLGTEASHNTSLLAGAYTISSLITQKLNALKNSGELKAEIEKAKNCSEAFTKKLKEKHQDLGTAGGNATDDHAKAAILKTNATDDKGAKELKELFESVESLSKAAKAALANSVKELTSPVVAETPKKP
;
A
#
# COMPACT_ATOMS: atom_id res chain seq x y z
N MET A 1 -11.64 8.72 -16.89
CA MET A 1 -10.77 8.93 -18.07
C MET A 1 -11.55 8.54 -19.31
N LYS A 2 -11.62 9.41 -20.33
CA LYS A 2 -12.42 9.18 -21.54
C LYS A 2 -11.87 7.94 -22.28
N LYS A 3 -12.75 7.02 -22.69
CA LYS A 3 -12.41 5.76 -23.39
C LYS A 3 -11.54 5.99 -24.64
N ASN A 4 -11.62 7.19 -25.19
CA ASN A 4 -10.95 7.62 -26.41
C ASN A 4 -9.44 7.83 -26.22
N THR A 5 -8.96 8.12 -25.00
CA THR A 5 -7.52 8.31 -24.74
C THR A 5 -6.78 6.99 -24.60
N LEU A 6 -7.44 5.93 -24.14
CA LEU A 6 -6.87 4.58 -24.04
C LEU A 6 -6.73 3.93 -25.43
N SER A 7 -7.72 4.10 -26.30
CA SER A 7 -7.70 3.57 -27.67
C SER A 7 -6.62 4.23 -28.54
N ALA A 8 -6.36 5.52 -28.33
CA ALA A 8 -5.31 6.24 -29.06
C ALA A 8 -3.92 5.74 -28.64
N ILE A 9 -3.67 5.55 -27.33
CA ILE A 9 -2.42 5.02 -26.80
C ILE A 9 -2.17 3.57 -27.27
N LEU A 10 -3.22 2.75 -27.36
CA LEU A 10 -3.13 1.36 -27.84
C LEU A 10 -2.81 1.25 -29.34
N MET A 11 -3.37 2.15 -30.16
CA MET A 11 -3.11 2.21 -31.60
C MET A 11 -1.68 2.66 -31.92
N THR A 12 -1.14 3.65 -31.20
CA THR A 12 0.26 4.05 -31.40
C THR A 12 1.26 2.97 -30.97
N LEU A 13 0.95 2.21 -29.91
CA LEU A 13 1.82 1.13 -29.45
C LEU A 13 1.97 0.00 -30.48
N PHE A 14 0.93 -0.31 -31.25
CA PHE A 14 0.99 -1.32 -32.32
C PHE A 14 1.89 -0.89 -33.50
N LEU A 15 1.91 0.40 -33.85
CA LEU A 15 2.72 0.91 -34.96
C LEU A 15 4.23 0.81 -34.69
N PHE A 16 4.67 0.99 -33.43
CA PHE A 16 6.08 0.88 -33.07
C PHE A 16 6.61 -0.56 -33.06
N ILE A 17 5.74 -1.55 -32.81
CA ILE A 17 6.12 -2.98 -32.82
C ILE A 17 6.23 -3.51 -34.27
N SER A 18 5.43 -2.98 -35.20
CA SER A 18 5.47 -3.38 -36.62
C SER A 18 6.75 -2.97 -37.36
N CYS A 19 7.48 -1.96 -36.89
CA CYS A 19 8.76 -1.57 -37.50
C CYS A 19 9.95 -2.46 -37.10
N ASN A 20 9.81 -3.34 -36.10
CA ASN A 20 10.91 -4.20 -35.64
C ASN A 20 10.91 -5.61 -36.26
N ASN A 21 10.04 -5.89 -37.24
CA ASN A 21 9.98 -7.18 -37.95
C ASN A 21 10.26 -7.07 -39.46
N SER A 22 10.92 -6.00 -39.92
CA SER A 22 11.40 -5.94 -41.29
C SER A 22 12.62 -6.85 -41.45
N GLY A 23 12.36 -8.12 -41.76
CA GLY A 23 13.36 -9.10 -42.17
C GLY A 23 14.21 -8.54 -43.31
N GLY A 24 15.45 -8.20 -42.99
CA GLY A 24 16.49 -7.92 -43.97
C GLY A 24 17.28 -9.18 -44.23
N ASP A 25 17.06 -9.77 -45.40
CA ASP A 25 17.98 -10.75 -46.01
C ASP A 25 19.22 -9.98 -46.48
N SER A 26 20.36 -10.14 -45.79
CA SER A 26 21.67 -9.89 -46.38
C SER A 26 22.81 -10.45 -45.52
N THR A 27 23.62 -11.25 -46.17
CA THR A 27 24.86 -11.89 -45.75
C THR A 27 25.98 -10.89 -45.41
N SER A 28 25.93 -10.28 -44.22
CA SER A 28 27.08 -9.55 -43.67
C SER A 28 27.29 -9.86 -42.19
N THR A 29 28.39 -10.56 -41.92
CA THR A 29 29.00 -10.84 -40.62
C THR A 29 29.56 -9.56 -39.97
N LYS A 30 28.71 -8.53 -39.79
CA LYS A 30 29.00 -7.50 -38.79
C LYS A 30 28.47 -8.01 -37.43
N PRO A 31 29.25 -7.89 -36.34
CA PRO A 31 28.68 -8.11 -35.02
C PRO A 31 27.49 -7.16 -34.90
N VAL A 32 26.30 -7.71 -34.67
CA VAL A 32 25.12 -6.92 -34.29
C VAL A 32 25.55 -6.12 -33.07
N ASP A 33 25.66 -4.82 -33.25
CA ASP A 33 25.99 -3.90 -32.17
C ASP A 33 24.95 -4.11 -31.07
N GLU A 34 25.36 -4.68 -29.93
CA GLU A 34 24.44 -4.96 -28.82
C GLU A 34 23.82 -3.67 -28.25
N SER A 35 24.39 -2.50 -28.59
CA SER A 35 23.82 -1.17 -28.36
C SER A 35 22.46 -0.96 -29.07
N ALA A 36 22.13 -1.75 -30.09
CA ALA A 36 20.87 -1.66 -30.84
C ALA A 36 19.71 -2.50 -30.24
N LYS A 37 19.93 -3.23 -29.14
CA LYS A 37 18.84 -3.92 -28.45
C LYS A 37 17.93 -2.89 -27.77
N GLY A 38 16.68 -2.81 -28.23
CA GLY A 38 15.61 -2.10 -27.53
C GLY A 38 15.37 -2.65 -26.12
N PRO A 39 14.52 -1.99 -25.31
CA PRO A 39 14.28 -2.37 -23.92
C PRO A 39 13.89 -3.85 -23.78
N ASN A 40 14.46 -4.53 -22.77
CA ASN A 40 14.16 -5.93 -22.48
C ASN A 40 12.73 -6.07 -21.95
N LEU A 41 11.77 -6.27 -22.86
CA LEU A 41 10.34 -6.31 -22.54
C LEU A 41 9.97 -7.45 -21.56
N THR A 42 10.67 -8.58 -21.62
CA THR A 42 10.45 -9.71 -20.69
C THR A 42 10.81 -9.32 -19.26
N GLU A 43 11.95 -8.65 -19.08
CA GLU A 43 12.37 -8.17 -17.77
C GLU A 43 11.47 -7.05 -17.25
N ILE A 44 11.18 -6.05 -18.10
CA ILE A 44 10.36 -4.89 -17.72
C ILE A 44 8.92 -5.32 -17.38
N SER A 45 8.30 -6.20 -18.18
CA SER A 45 6.95 -6.70 -17.90
C SER A 45 6.89 -7.47 -16.56
N LYS A 46 7.96 -8.21 -16.23
CA LYS A 46 8.10 -8.85 -14.91
C LYS A 46 8.21 -7.81 -13.79
N LYS A 47 9.08 -6.80 -13.93
CA LYS A 47 9.20 -5.71 -12.94
C LYS A 47 7.85 -5.01 -12.71
N ILE A 48 7.13 -4.68 -13.78
CA ILE A 48 5.79 -4.06 -13.69
C ILE A 48 4.82 -4.97 -12.94
N THR A 49 4.79 -6.27 -13.25
CA THR A 49 3.90 -7.24 -12.60
C THR A 49 4.19 -7.37 -11.10
N ASP A 50 5.48 -7.46 -10.74
CA ASP A 50 5.92 -7.59 -9.35
C ASP A 50 5.60 -6.30 -8.56
N SER A 51 5.93 -5.12 -9.13
CA SER A 51 5.60 -3.81 -8.55
C SER A 51 4.09 -3.59 -8.40
N ASN A 52 3.29 -3.99 -9.38
CA ASN A 52 1.84 -3.85 -9.32
C ASN A 52 1.22 -4.77 -8.25
N THR A 53 1.71 -6.00 -8.13
CA THR A 53 1.31 -6.93 -7.06
C THR A 53 1.60 -6.33 -5.69
N PHE A 54 2.76 -5.70 -5.53
CA PHE A 54 3.13 -5.01 -4.29
C PHE A 54 2.20 -3.83 -3.97
N VAL A 55 1.93 -2.96 -4.96
CA VAL A 55 1.00 -1.83 -4.80
C VAL A 55 -0.39 -2.29 -4.36
N LEU A 56 -0.91 -3.39 -4.92
CA LEU A 56 -2.19 -3.96 -4.52
C LEU A 56 -2.18 -4.45 -3.07
N ALA A 57 -1.11 -5.11 -2.64
CA ALA A 57 -0.97 -5.57 -1.25
C ALA A 57 -0.92 -4.40 -0.25
N VAL A 58 -0.18 -3.32 -0.57
CA VAL A 58 -0.16 -2.10 0.25
C VAL A 58 -1.55 -1.42 0.27
N LYS A 59 -2.28 -1.46 -0.86
CA LYS A 59 -3.63 -0.89 -0.94
C LYS A 59 -4.64 -1.62 -0.05
N GLU A 60 -4.49 -2.92 0.11
CA GLU A 60 -5.29 -3.72 1.05
C GLU A 60 -5.07 -3.20 2.49
N VAL A 61 -3.82 -2.97 2.89
CA VAL A 61 -3.47 -2.44 4.22
C VAL A 61 -4.04 -1.03 4.44
N GLU A 62 -3.92 -0.13 3.45
CA GLU A 62 -4.56 1.20 3.51
C GLU A 62 -6.06 1.10 3.76
N THR A 63 -6.74 0.16 3.09
CA THR A 63 -8.19 -0.01 3.19
C THR A 63 -8.59 -0.53 4.57
N LEU A 64 -7.81 -1.44 5.14
CA LEU A 64 -8.00 -1.90 6.53
C LEU A 64 -7.83 -0.75 7.53
N LEU A 65 -6.84 0.12 7.34
CA LEU A 65 -6.67 1.30 8.20
C LEU A 65 -7.86 2.26 8.09
N LEU A 66 -8.35 2.52 6.88
CA LEU A 66 -9.55 3.33 6.67
C LEU A 66 -10.78 2.71 7.34
N SER A 67 -10.89 1.38 7.39
CA SER A 67 -11.98 0.73 8.11
C SER A 67 -11.95 1.01 9.62
N ILE A 68 -10.77 1.17 10.23
CA ILE A 68 -10.65 1.60 11.64
C ILE A 68 -11.15 3.05 11.81
N ASP A 69 -10.89 3.93 10.83
CA ASP A 69 -11.41 5.30 10.83
C ASP A 69 -12.93 5.34 10.73
N GLU A 70 -13.53 4.42 9.96
CA GLU A 70 -14.99 4.24 9.93
C GLU A 70 -15.53 3.69 11.26
N LEU A 71 -14.83 2.75 11.89
CA LEU A 71 -15.20 2.27 13.24
C LEU A 71 -15.15 3.39 14.27
N ALA A 72 -14.18 4.31 14.18
CA ALA A 72 -14.08 5.46 15.08
C ALA A 72 -15.32 6.38 15.01
N LYS A 73 -16.01 6.45 13.86
CA LYS A 73 -17.28 7.19 13.72
C LYS A 73 -18.45 6.55 14.46
N ALA A 74 -18.35 5.25 14.77
CA ALA A 74 -19.38 4.50 15.49
C ALA A 74 -19.18 4.54 17.03
N ILE A 75 -18.17 5.25 17.53
CA ILE A 75 -17.96 5.42 18.98
C ILE A 75 -19.16 6.12 19.61
N GLY A 76 -19.68 5.55 20.69
CA GLY A 76 -20.82 6.07 21.43
C GLY A 76 -22.12 6.00 20.63
N LYS A 77 -22.24 5.04 19.70
CA LYS A 77 -23.39 4.88 18.80
C LYS A 77 -24.04 3.51 18.91
N LYS A 78 -25.33 3.48 18.56
CA LYS A 78 -26.11 2.27 18.27
C LYS A 78 -26.86 2.42 16.96
N ILE A 79 -27.39 1.32 16.46
CA ILE A 79 -28.29 1.33 15.31
C ILE A 79 -29.71 1.67 15.78
N GLU A 80 -30.33 2.63 15.10
CA GLU A 80 -31.73 3.01 15.22
C GLU A 80 -32.40 2.96 13.83
N ASN A 81 -33.72 3.14 13.77
CA ASN A 81 -34.48 3.09 12.52
C ASN A 81 -33.95 4.06 11.45
N ASN A 82 -33.37 5.19 11.85
CA ASN A 82 -32.92 6.26 10.96
C ASN A 82 -31.38 6.32 10.85
N GLY A 83 -30.66 5.26 11.22
CA GLY A 83 -29.20 5.19 11.16
C GLY A 83 -28.55 5.11 12.54
N LEU A 84 -27.47 5.87 12.76
CA LEU A 84 -26.73 5.82 14.03
C LEU A 84 -27.33 6.78 15.06
N GLY A 85 -27.90 6.22 16.13
CA GLY A 85 -28.29 6.92 17.35
C GLY A 85 -27.17 6.96 18.38
N THR A 86 -27.39 7.64 19.51
CA THR A 86 -26.41 7.75 20.59
C THR A 86 -26.57 6.61 21.59
N GLU A 87 -25.45 5.99 21.98
CA GLU A 87 -25.34 4.98 23.04
C GLU A 87 -23.96 5.14 23.68
N ALA A 88 -23.87 6.01 24.68
CA ALA A 88 -22.59 6.42 25.23
C ALA A 88 -21.93 5.29 26.03
N SER A 89 -20.60 5.22 25.96
CA SER A 89 -19.76 4.40 26.83
C SER A 89 -19.98 2.88 26.75
N HIS A 90 -20.45 2.38 25.60
CA HIS A 90 -20.62 0.95 25.32
C HIS A 90 -19.70 0.43 24.18
N ASN A 91 -18.43 0.80 24.20
CA ASN A 91 -17.52 0.63 23.05
C ASN A 91 -16.63 -0.62 23.07
N THR A 92 -16.71 -1.50 24.08
CA THR A 92 -15.74 -2.60 24.23
C THR A 92 -15.71 -3.55 23.01
N SER A 93 -16.88 -3.91 22.47
CA SER A 93 -16.96 -4.80 21.29
C SER A 93 -16.45 -4.12 20.01
N LEU A 94 -16.74 -2.82 19.85
CA LEU A 94 -16.20 -2.00 18.76
C LEU A 94 -14.66 -1.97 18.80
N LEU A 95 -14.09 -1.77 20.00
CA LEU A 95 -12.63 -1.77 20.21
C LEU A 95 -12.00 -3.15 19.99
N ALA A 96 -12.68 -4.23 20.37
CA ALA A 96 -12.24 -5.58 20.05
C ALA A 96 -12.22 -5.84 18.53
N GLY A 97 -13.20 -5.27 17.79
CA GLY A 97 -13.20 -5.27 16.33
C GLY A 97 -12.00 -4.52 15.75
N ALA A 98 -11.72 -3.32 16.25
CA ALA A 98 -10.55 -2.53 15.83
C ALA A 98 -9.22 -3.25 16.13
N TYR A 99 -9.08 -3.91 17.29
CA TYR A 99 -7.93 -4.75 17.64
C TYR A 99 -7.75 -5.96 16.71
N THR A 100 -8.86 -6.57 16.27
CA THR A 100 -8.84 -7.66 15.29
C THR A 100 -8.28 -7.16 13.96
N ILE A 101 -8.74 -6.00 13.50
CA ILE A 101 -8.26 -5.37 12.26
C ILE A 101 -6.79 -4.94 12.39
N SER A 102 -6.38 -4.41 13.54
CA SER A 102 -4.97 -4.04 13.77
C SER A 102 -4.04 -5.25 13.68
N SER A 103 -4.45 -6.38 14.25
CA SER A 103 -3.73 -7.65 14.17
C SER A 103 -3.64 -8.16 12.73
N LEU A 104 -4.73 -8.04 11.95
CA LEU A 104 -4.74 -8.39 10.54
C LEU A 104 -3.81 -7.48 9.71
N ILE A 105 -3.79 -6.18 9.98
CA ILE A 105 -2.86 -5.23 9.36
C ILE A 105 -1.41 -5.67 9.61
N THR A 106 -1.05 -5.99 10.85
CA THR A 106 0.30 -6.50 11.17
C THR A 106 0.62 -7.78 10.40
N GLN A 107 -0.32 -8.74 10.31
CA GLN A 107 -0.13 -9.95 9.52
C GLN A 107 0.13 -9.66 8.03
N LYS A 108 -0.65 -8.74 7.44
CA LYS A 108 -0.51 -8.34 6.05
C LYS A 108 0.82 -7.63 5.77
N LEU A 109 1.23 -6.73 6.64
CA LEU A 109 2.54 -6.06 6.55
C LEU A 109 3.70 -7.06 6.71
N ASN A 110 3.56 -8.06 7.59
CA ASN A 110 4.54 -9.14 7.75
C ASN A 110 4.62 -10.07 6.53
N ALA A 111 3.54 -10.21 5.78
CA ALA A 111 3.51 -10.98 4.53
C ALA A 111 4.12 -10.22 3.34
N LEU A 112 4.35 -8.90 3.44
CA LEU A 112 5.04 -8.15 2.40
C LEU A 112 6.49 -8.61 2.30
N LYS A 113 6.87 -9.09 1.10
CA LYS A 113 8.25 -9.47 0.82
C LYS A 113 9.13 -8.22 0.82
N ASN A 114 10.35 -8.38 1.33
CA ASN A 114 11.36 -7.34 1.25
C ASN A 114 11.72 -7.07 -0.23
N SER A 115 11.14 -6.02 -0.81
CA SER A 115 11.60 -5.45 -2.08
C SER A 115 12.73 -4.48 -1.75
N GLY A 116 13.96 -4.76 -2.17
CA GLY A 116 15.19 -4.09 -1.70
C GLY A 116 15.06 -2.60 -1.44
N GLU A 117 14.51 -1.84 -2.39
CA GLU A 117 14.34 -0.38 -2.31
C GLU A 117 13.27 0.09 -1.31
N LEU A 118 12.26 -0.73 -1.01
CA LEU A 118 11.14 -0.39 -0.10
C LEU A 118 11.30 -1.00 1.30
N LYS A 119 12.46 -1.64 1.57
CA LYS A 119 12.68 -2.38 2.82
C LYS A 119 12.51 -1.47 4.03
N ALA A 120 13.01 -0.24 3.97
CA ALA A 120 12.93 0.70 5.09
C ALA A 120 11.48 1.10 5.42
N GLU A 121 10.68 1.37 4.39
CA GLU A 121 9.26 1.75 4.51
C GLU A 121 8.42 0.58 5.02
N ILE A 122 8.70 -0.64 4.54
CA ILE A 122 8.05 -1.86 5.01
C ILE A 122 8.31 -2.06 6.50
N GLU A 123 9.58 -2.02 6.93
CA GLU A 123 9.95 -2.22 8.34
C GLU A 123 9.37 -1.12 9.24
N LYS A 124 9.36 0.14 8.79
CA LYS A 124 8.71 1.22 9.53
C LYS A 124 7.21 0.95 9.73
N ALA A 125 6.49 0.58 8.67
CA ALA A 125 5.06 0.28 8.75
C ALA A 125 4.78 -0.93 9.67
N LYS A 126 5.58 -1.99 9.60
CA LYS A 126 5.50 -3.15 10.50
C LYS A 126 5.64 -2.73 11.96
N ASN A 127 6.71 -2.01 12.28
CA ASN A 127 6.98 -1.55 13.64
C ASN A 127 5.85 -0.66 14.19
N CYS A 128 5.31 0.26 13.38
CA CYS A 128 4.16 1.07 13.77
C CYS A 128 2.90 0.21 14.00
N SER A 129 2.69 -0.84 13.19
CA SER A 129 1.53 -1.73 13.33
C SER A 129 1.58 -2.58 14.60
N GLU A 130 2.79 -3.04 14.95
CA GLU A 130 3.05 -3.77 16.18
C GLU A 130 2.90 -2.85 17.39
N ALA A 131 3.44 -1.62 17.32
CA ALA A 131 3.29 -0.62 18.37
C ALA A 131 1.82 -0.31 18.65
N PHE A 132 1.01 -0.07 17.60
CA PHE A 132 -0.42 0.17 17.75
C PHE A 132 -1.15 -1.01 18.39
N THR A 133 -0.99 -2.21 17.84
CA THR A 133 -1.63 -3.43 18.38
C THR A 133 -1.19 -3.71 19.82
N LYS A 134 0.10 -3.50 20.14
CA LYS A 134 0.64 -3.64 21.49
C LYS A 134 0.02 -2.61 22.45
N LYS A 135 -0.12 -1.35 22.03
CA LYS A 135 -0.70 -0.29 22.86
C LYS A 135 -2.14 -0.61 23.26
N LEU A 136 -2.97 -1.05 22.31
CA LEU A 136 -4.34 -1.47 22.58
C LEU A 136 -4.38 -2.60 23.62
N LYS A 137 -3.46 -3.57 23.51
CA LYS A 137 -3.33 -4.67 24.47
C LYS A 137 -2.87 -4.19 25.85
N GLU A 138 -1.88 -3.31 25.93
CA GLU A 138 -1.38 -2.73 27.18
C GLU A 138 -2.47 -1.96 27.93
N LYS A 139 -3.42 -1.35 27.20
CA LYS A 139 -4.53 -0.58 27.75
C LYS A 139 -5.81 -1.39 27.93
N HIS A 140 -5.72 -2.73 28.00
CA HIS A 140 -6.88 -3.60 28.12
C HIS A 140 -7.77 -3.30 29.35
N GLN A 141 -7.22 -2.73 30.42
CA GLN A 141 -8.01 -2.34 31.59
C GLN A 141 -9.02 -1.22 31.27
N ASP A 142 -8.69 -0.33 30.34
CA ASP A 142 -9.54 0.79 29.92
C ASP A 142 -10.38 0.43 28.67
N LEU A 143 -9.84 -0.41 27.79
CA LEU A 143 -10.42 -0.71 26.47
C LEU A 143 -11.23 -2.03 26.46
N GLY A 144 -10.89 -2.95 27.35
CA GLY A 144 -11.48 -4.29 27.48
C GLY A 144 -12.37 -4.41 28.72
N THR A 145 -13.03 -3.32 29.13
CA THR A 145 -13.82 -3.27 30.37
C THR A 145 -15.00 -4.25 30.34
N ALA A 146 -15.26 -4.86 31.49
CA ALA A 146 -16.37 -5.78 31.66
C ALA A 146 -17.73 -5.09 31.41
N GLY A 147 -18.72 -5.87 30.98
CA GLY A 147 -20.07 -5.37 30.69
C GLY A 147 -20.17 -4.47 29.45
N GLY A 148 -19.08 -4.31 28.70
CA GLY A 148 -19.07 -3.48 27.48
C GLY A 148 -18.78 -2.00 27.73
N ASN A 149 -18.42 -1.61 28.95
CA ASN A 149 -18.48 -0.23 29.44
C ASN A 149 -17.27 0.66 29.07
N ALA A 150 -16.59 0.40 27.94
CA ALA A 150 -15.47 1.24 27.53
C ALA A 150 -16.00 2.63 27.13
N THR A 151 -15.52 3.66 27.84
CA THR A 151 -16.03 5.03 27.67
C THR A 151 -15.72 5.56 26.27
N ASP A 152 -16.53 6.53 25.82
CA ASP A 152 -16.29 7.19 24.53
C ASP A 152 -14.92 7.85 24.46
N ASP A 153 -14.45 8.43 25.57
CA ASP A 153 -13.16 9.09 25.64
C ASP A 153 -12.00 8.11 25.59
N HIS A 154 -12.12 6.94 26.25
CA HIS A 154 -11.14 5.86 26.11
C HIS A 154 -11.11 5.30 24.69
N ALA A 155 -12.29 5.12 24.07
CA ALA A 155 -12.38 4.66 22.70
C ALA A 155 -11.76 5.65 21.71
N LYS A 156 -12.04 6.96 21.86
CA LYS A 156 -11.43 8.00 21.03
C LYS A 156 -9.92 8.05 21.21
N ALA A 157 -9.43 7.96 22.44
CA ALA A 157 -8.00 7.93 22.72
C ALA A 157 -7.28 6.68 22.17
N ALA A 158 -8.03 5.65 21.79
CA ALA A 158 -7.50 4.43 21.19
C ALA A 158 -7.55 4.43 19.65
N ILE A 159 -8.67 4.84 19.03
CA ILE A 159 -8.89 4.63 17.59
C ILE A 159 -9.29 5.89 16.80
N LEU A 160 -9.49 7.04 17.45
CA LEU A 160 -9.71 8.31 16.75
C LEU A 160 -8.39 9.07 16.63
N LYS A 161 -7.69 8.91 15.50
CA LYS A 161 -6.35 9.48 15.25
C LYS A 161 -6.25 11.01 15.34
N THR A 162 -7.38 11.72 15.37
CA THR A 162 -7.47 13.18 15.53
C THR A 162 -7.87 13.61 16.94
N ASN A 163 -8.04 12.67 17.88
CA ASN A 163 -8.41 12.99 19.25
C ASN A 163 -7.26 13.71 19.97
N ALA A 164 -7.60 14.68 20.83
CA ALA A 164 -6.60 15.44 21.58
C ALA A 164 -5.83 14.60 22.60
N THR A 165 -6.53 13.68 23.28
CA THR A 165 -5.93 12.68 24.17
C THR A 165 -5.71 11.41 23.37
N ASP A 166 -4.47 11.00 23.19
CA ASP A 166 -4.10 9.92 22.26
C ASP A 166 -3.25 8.81 22.92
N ASP A 167 -3.32 8.74 24.25
CA ASP A 167 -2.46 7.91 25.11
C ASP A 167 -2.80 6.41 25.12
N LYS A 168 -3.84 6.00 24.37
CA LYS A 168 -4.36 4.62 24.36
C LYS A 168 -4.27 3.92 23.00
N GLY A 169 -3.65 4.55 22.02
CA GLY A 169 -3.43 3.96 20.70
C GLY A 169 -3.65 4.93 19.55
N ALA A 170 -4.38 6.04 19.75
CA ALA A 170 -4.65 6.98 18.65
C ALA A 170 -3.37 7.61 18.11
N LYS A 171 -2.35 7.80 18.96
CA LYS A 171 -1.02 8.26 18.55
C LYS A 171 -0.35 7.22 17.64
N GLU A 172 -0.23 5.98 18.10
CA GLU A 172 0.38 4.89 17.34
C GLU A 172 -0.41 4.59 16.05
N LEU A 173 -1.73 4.73 16.06
CA LEU A 173 -2.58 4.62 14.87
C LEU A 173 -2.26 5.72 13.85
N LYS A 174 -2.07 6.97 14.31
CA LYS A 174 -1.68 8.07 13.43
C LYS A 174 -0.32 7.82 12.78
N GLU A 175 0.67 7.38 13.56
CA GLU A 175 2.01 7.02 13.05
C GLU A 175 1.94 5.84 12.05
N LEU A 176 1.05 4.87 12.29
CA LEU A 176 0.78 3.78 11.36
C LEU A 176 0.16 4.27 10.04
N PHE A 177 -0.81 5.20 10.10
CA PHE A 177 -1.36 5.83 8.90
C PHE A 177 -0.28 6.53 8.07
N GLU A 178 0.57 7.34 8.70
CA GLU A 178 1.64 8.09 8.03
C GLU A 178 2.72 7.18 7.43
N SER A 179 3.08 6.10 8.13
CA SER A 179 4.05 5.13 7.63
C SER A 179 3.51 4.32 6.45
N VAL A 180 2.24 3.89 6.48
CA VAL A 180 1.61 3.19 5.35
C VAL A 180 1.39 4.14 4.17
N GLU A 181 1.06 5.41 4.39
CA GLU A 181 0.98 6.42 3.32
C GLU A 181 2.33 6.58 2.62
N SER A 182 3.42 6.64 3.39
CA SER A 182 4.79 6.73 2.86
C SER A 182 5.15 5.49 2.05
N LEU A 183 4.85 4.30 2.57
CA LEU A 183 5.04 3.02 1.87
C LEU A 183 4.26 2.98 0.55
N SER A 184 3.01 3.44 0.54
CA SER A 184 2.16 3.51 -0.64
C SER A 184 2.71 4.46 -1.71
N LYS A 185 3.22 5.63 -1.30
CA LYS A 185 3.89 6.57 -2.22
C LYS A 185 5.12 5.94 -2.84
N ALA A 186 5.96 5.27 -2.04
CA ALA A 186 7.17 4.60 -2.54
C ALA A 186 6.83 3.43 -3.48
N ALA A 187 5.83 2.61 -3.15
CA ALA A 187 5.33 1.54 -4.00
C ALA A 187 4.83 2.04 -5.37
N LYS A 188 4.06 3.13 -5.38
CA LYS A 188 3.56 3.76 -6.61
C LYS A 188 4.70 4.35 -7.45
N ALA A 189 5.71 4.94 -6.81
CA ALA A 189 6.88 5.46 -7.49
C ALA A 189 7.70 4.34 -8.15
N ALA A 190 7.91 3.22 -7.45
CA ALA A 190 8.59 2.04 -8.00
C ALA A 190 7.84 1.48 -9.22
N LEU A 191 6.51 1.35 -9.14
CA LEU A 191 5.69 0.94 -10.28
C LEU A 191 5.79 1.93 -11.46
N ALA A 192 5.71 3.24 -11.19
CA ALA A 192 5.82 4.26 -12.22
C ALA A 192 7.20 4.23 -12.92
N ASN A 193 8.27 3.96 -12.17
CA ASN A 193 9.62 3.78 -12.72
C ASN A 193 9.69 2.54 -13.63
N SER A 194 9.15 1.39 -13.18
CA SER A 194 9.10 0.18 -14.03
C SER A 194 8.31 0.41 -15.32
N VAL A 195 7.22 1.19 -15.29
CA VAL A 195 6.47 1.55 -16.49
C VAL A 195 7.26 2.50 -17.39
N LYS A 196 7.99 3.45 -16.82
CA LYS A 196 8.82 4.41 -17.57
C LYS A 196 9.99 3.74 -18.32
N GLU A 197 10.48 2.60 -17.83
CA GLU A 197 11.49 1.79 -18.52
C GLU A 197 11.03 1.35 -19.92
N LEU A 198 9.71 1.22 -20.17
CA LEU A 198 9.17 0.87 -21.50
C LEU A 198 9.49 1.89 -22.59
N THR A 199 9.70 3.16 -22.21
CA THR A 199 9.92 4.26 -23.15
C THR A 199 11.26 4.94 -22.94
N SER A 200 12.12 4.40 -22.09
CA SER A 200 13.45 4.95 -21.81
C SER A 200 14.51 4.27 -22.69
N PRO A 201 15.56 4.98 -23.13
CA PRO A 201 16.66 4.36 -23.87
C PRO A 201 17.31 3.27 -23.03
N VAL A 202 17.75 2.17 -23.66
CA VAL A 202 18.53 1.14 -22.97
C VAL A 202 19.84 1.75 -22.52
N VAL A 203 20.11 1.69 -21.21
CA VAL A 203 21.42 2.08 -20.69
C VAL A 203 22.42 1.05 -21.19
N ALA A 204 23.26 1.44 -22.15
CA ALA A 204 24.34 0.59 -22.64
C ALA A 204 25.28 0.26 -21.47
N GLU A 205 25.50 -1.03 -21.20
CA GLU A 205 26.52 -1.43 -20.23
C GLU A 205 27.88 -0.90 -20.71
N THR A 206 28.54 -0.11 -19.86
CA THR A 206 29.92 0.33 -20.14
C THR A 206 30.82 -0.90 -20.30
N PRO A 207 31.59 -1.00 -21.40
CA PRO A 207 32.44 -2.16 -21.65
C PRO A 207 33.39 -2.40 -20.49
N LYS A 208 33.42 -3.63 -19.95
CA LYS A 208 34.47 -4.05 -19.02
C LYS A 208 35.81 -3.96 -19.75
N LYS A 209 36.71 -3.13 -19.25
CA LYS A 209 38.06 -2.94 -19.79
C LYS A 209 38.86 -4.26 -19.63
N PRO A 210 39.65 -4.67 -20.66
CA PRO A 210 40.38 -5.94 -20.68
C PRO A 210 41.40 -6.09 -19.53
#